data_AF-A0A4Y2UPG8-F1
#
_entry.id   AF-A0A4Y2UPG8-F1
#
_cell.length_a   1.000
_cell.length_b   1.000
_cell.length_c   1.000
_cell.angle_alpha   90.00
_cell.angle_beta   90.00
_cell.angle_gamma   90.00
#
_symmetry.space_group_name_H-M   'P 1'
#
loop_
_entity.id
_entity.type
_entity.pdbx_description
1 polymer ?
#
loop_
_entity_poly.entity_id
_entity_poly.type
_entity_poly.pdbx_seq_one_letter_code
_entity_poly.pdbx_strand_id
1 'polypeptide(L)' 'GGYLVKPDTVEFWCGRSDRLHDRIQFRRPSPTEVPDEKLTHTGEDGWVYEYLSP' A
#
# COMPACT_ATOMS: atom_id res chain seq x y z
N GLY A 1 1.04 14.55 27.68
CA GLY A 1 0.33 14.74 26.39
C GLY A 1 0.90 13.78 25.37
N GLY A 2 0.14 13.42 24.34
CA GLY A 2 0.57 12.51 23.28
C GLY A 2 -0.15 12.78 21.97
N TYR A 3 0.39 12.25 20.88
CA TYR A 3 -0.16 12.41 19.53
C TYR A 3 -0.51 11.03 18.95
N LEU A 4 -1.58 10.99 18.17
CA LEU A 4 -1.96 9.82 17.38
C LEU A 4 -1.63 10.08 15.92
N VAL A 5 -0.85 9.18 15.32
CA VAL A 5 -0.61 9.19 13.87
C VAL A 5 -1.71 8.38 13.21
N LYS A 6 -2.51 9.03 12.36
CA LYS A 6 -3.46 8.35 11.47
C LYS A 6 -2.79 8.25 10.10
N PRO A 7 -2.39 7.06 9.64
CA PRO A 7 -1.70 6.92 8.37
C PRO A 7 -2.68 7.07 7.20
N ASP A 8 -2.28 7.84 6.20
CA ASP A 8 -2.93 7.87 4.88
C ASP A 8 -2.34 6.81 3.94
N THR A 9 -1.08 6.46 4.17
CA THR A 9 -0.31 5.45 3.40
C THR A 9 0.60 4.67 4.34
N VAL A 10 0.78 3.37 4.07
CA VAL A 10 1.69 2.47 4.76
C VAL A 10 2.43 1.62 3.72
N GLU A 11 3.74 1.52 3.80
CA GLU A 11 4.54 0.66 2.91
C GLU A 11 5.18 -0.47 3.71
N PHE A 12 5.06 -1.70 3.21
CA PHE A 12 5.76 -2.87 3.69
C PHE A 12 6.89 -3.21 2.73
N TRP A 13 8.11 -3.19 3.23
CA TRP A 13 9.32 -3.51 2.49
C TRP A 13 9.90 -4.83 3.01
N CYS A 14 10.04 -5.82 2.13
CA CYS A 14 10.65 -7.09 2.47
C CYS A 14 11.97 -7.29 1.71
N GLY A 15 13.05 -7.44 2.47
CA GLY A 15 14.38 -7.70 1.94
C GLY A 15 14.48 -9.06 1.26
N ARG A 16 14.96 -9.12 0.01
CA ARG A 16 15.34 -10.36 -0.66
C ARG A 16 16.83 -10.36 -1.02
N SER A 17 17.45 -11.54 -1.00
CA SER A 17 18.89 -11.71 -1.23
C SER A 17 19.33 -11.40 -2.66
N ASP A 18 18.41 -11.44 -3.61
CA ASP A 18 18.61 -11.18 -5.04
C ASP A 18 18.44 -9.69 -5.43
N ARG A 19 18.33 -8.79 -4.44
CA ARG A 19 18.10 -7.33 -4.61
C ARG A 19 16.76 -6.97 -5.26
N LEU A 20 15.87 -7.94 -5.46
CA LEU A 20 14.50 -7.71 -5.92
C LEU A 20 13.57 -7.64 -4.71
N HIS A 21 13.56 -6.49 -4.06
CA HIS A 21 12.76 -6.27 -2.85
C HIS A 21 11.27 -6.26 -3.14
N ASP A 22 10.49 -6.97 -2.32
CA ASP A 22 9.04 -6.82 -2.37
C ASP A 22 8.68 -5.52 -1.67
N ARG A 23 7.93 -4.68 -2.38
CA ARG A 23 7.41 -3.43 -1.86
C ARG A 23 5.91 -3.43 -2.07
N ILE A 24 5.16 -3.47 -0.98
CA ILE A 24 3.69 -3.42 -1.02
C ILE A 24 3.25 -2.14 -0.34
N GLN A 25 2.59 -1.26 -1.08
CA GLN A 25 2.07 -0.01 -0.55
C GLN A 25 0.57 -0.13 -0.35
N PHE A 26 0.10 0.15 0.86
CA PHE A 26 -1.31 0.35 1.20
C PHE A 26 -1.60 1.85 1.26
N ARG A 27 -2.68 2.28 0.63
CA ARG A 27 -3.13 3.68 0.66
C ARG A 27 -4.64 3.78 0.71
N ARG A 28 -5.13 4.94 1.10
CA ARG A 28 -6.55 5.28 0.92
C ARG A 28 -6.84 5.55 -0.56
N PRO A 29 -7.91 4.95 -1.14
CA PRO A 29 -8.29 5.21 -2.52
C PRO A 29 -8.77 6.66 -2.67
N SER A 30 -8.55 7.23 -3.85
CA SER A 30 -9.17 8.52 -4.19
C SER A 30 -10.70 8.36 -4.28
N PRO A 31 -11.51 9.39 -3.97
CA PRO A 31 -12.97 9.28 -3.95
C PRO A 31 -13.61 8.79 -5.26
N THR A 32 -12.92 8.93 -6.38
CA THR A 32 -13.39 8.54 -7.72
C THR A 32 -12.62 7.35 -8.30
N GLU A 33 -11.71 6.77 -7.53
CA GLU A 33 -10.87 5.67 -7.99
C GLU A 33 -11.61 4.34 -7.86
N VAL A 34 -11.67 3.62 -8.98
CA VAL A 34 -12.15 2.25 -9.01
C VAL A 34 -10.93 1.37 -9.23
N PRO A 35 -10.56 0.51 -8.25
CA PRO A 35 -9.45 -0.43 -8.41
C PRO A 35 -9.64 -1.30 -9.64
N ASP A 36 -8.58 -1.47 -10.43
CA ASP A 36 -8.61 -2.26 -11.66
C ASP A 36 -8.38 -3.77 -11.42
N GLU A 37 -8.06 -4.13 -10.18
CA GLU A 37 -7.69 -5.48 -9.71
C GLU A 37 -6.51 -6.12 -10.47
N LYS A 38 -5.77 -5.32 -11.24
CA LYS A 38 -4.58 -5.74 -11.99
C LYS A 38 -3.31 -5.17 -11.40
N LEU A 39 -3.33 -3.88 -11.08
CA LEU A 39 -2.22 -3.16 -10.46
C LEU A 39 -2.61 -2.66 -9.07
N THR A 40 -3.88 -2.27 -8.91
CA THR A 40 -4.44 -1.82 -7.64
C THR A 40 -5.49 -2.81 -7.17
N HIS A 41 -5.26 -3.36 -5.99
CA HIS A 41 -6.11 -4.35 -5.36
C HIS A 41 -6.92 -3.76 -4.22
N THR A 42 -8.16 -4.24 -4.05
CA THR A 42 -8.99 -3.86 -2.92
C THR A 42 -8.53 -4.57 -1.64
N GLY A 43 -8.21 -3.79 -0.60
CA GLY A 43 -7.90 -4.27 0.74
C GLY A 43 -9.09 -4.16 1.70
N GLU A 44 -8.86 -4.51 2.96
CA GLU A 44 -9.87 -4.39 4.03
C GLU A 44 -10.06 -2.92 4.48
N ASP A 45 -11.16 -2.62 5.16
CA ASP A 45 -11.45 -1.29 5.74
C ASP A 45 -11.31 -0.10 4.79
N GLY A 46 -11.57 -0.30 3.49
CA GLY A 46 -11.46 0.72 2.46
C GLY A 46 -10.02 1.14 2.16
N TRP A 47 -9.05 0.25 2.38
CA TRP A 47 -7.70 0.37 1.85
C TRP A 47 -7.62 -0.20 0.45
N VAL A 48 -6.67 0.30 -0.33
CA VAL A 48 -6.21 -0.33 -1.57
C VAL A 48 -4.72 -0.56 -1.47
N TYR A 49 -4.20 -1.55 -2.20
CA TYR A 49 -2.78 -1.83 -2.22
C TYR A 49 -2.24 -2.16 -3.60
N GLU A 50 -0.96 -1.88 -3.79
CA GLU A 50 -0.23 -2.11 -5.04
C GLU A 50 1.20 -2.58 -4.78
N TYR A 51 1.75 -3.33 -5.74
CA TYR A 51 3.16 -3.75 -5.73
C TYR A 51 4.03 -2.71 -6.42
N LEU A 52 5.07 -2.24 -5.74
CA LEU A 52 6.05 -1.32 -6.27
C LEU A 52 7.32 -2.06 -6.73
N SER A 53 8.01 -1.48 -7.71
CA SER A 53 9.33 -1.96 -8.10
C SER A 53 10.36 -1.72 -6.98
N PRO A 54 11.35 -2.62 -6.81
CA PRO A 54 12.46 -2.47 -5.87
C PRO A 54 13.18 -1.13 -5.99
#